data_AF-A0A9E5HPL0-F1
#
_entry.id   AF-A0A9E5HPL0-F1
#
_cell.length_a   1.000
_cell.length_b   1.000
_cell.length_c   1.000
_cell.angle_alpha   90.00
_cell.angle_beta   90.00
_cell.angle_gamma   90.00
#
_symmetry.space_group_name_H-M   'P 1'
#
loop_
_entity.id
_entity.type
_entity.pdbx_description
1 polymer ?
#
loop_
_entity_poly.entity_id
_entity_poly.type
_entity_poly.pdbx_seq_one_letter_code
_entity_poly.pdbx_strand_id
1 'polypeptide(L)' 'MKTNLLSATAGLAIIASSAFAEEVRVYNWSDYIDEELLTKFEAETGIDLIYDVFDSNEVLETKLLAGGSGYDVVVPSGT' A
#
# COMPACT_ATOMS: atom_id res chain seq x y z
N MET A 1 58.81 17.30 12.16
CA MET A 1 58.02 16.54 11.17
C MET A 1 56.56 16.87 11.39
N LYS A 2 55.89 17.37 10.34
CA LYS A 2 54.48 17.73 10.31
C LYS A 2 53.71 16.53 9.75
N THR A 3 52.67 16.07 10.42
CA THR A 3 51.60 15.30 9.76
C THR A 3 50.26 15.63 10.41
N ASN A 4 49.36 16.16 9.61
CA ASN A 4 48.05 16.71 9.97
C ASN A 4 47.05 15.60 10.28
N LEU A 5 46.36 15.70 11.42
CA LEU A 5 45.21 14.87 11.75
C LEU A 5 43.93 15.66 11.49
N LEU A 6 43.60 15.83 10.20
CA LEU A 6 42.34 16.39 9.72
C LEU A 6 41.95 15.58 8.48
N SER A 7 40.70 15.13 8.45
CA SER A 7 39.98 14.49 7.34
C SER A 7 39.89 12.96 7.40
N ALA A 8 38.86 12.45 8.09
CA ALA A 8 38.19 11.22 7.70
C ALA A 8 36.78 11.12 8.30
N THR A 9 35.98 12.20 8.27
CA THR A 9 34.52 12.08 8.42
C THR A 9 33.94 11.79 7.03
N ALA A 10 34.30 10.64 6.46
CA ALA A 10 33.76 10.19 5.18
C ALA A 10 32.33 9.68 5.41
N GLY A 11 31.40 10.31 4.70
CA GLY A 11 29.96 10.26 4.97
C GLY A 11 29.34 8.87 4.96
N LEU A 12 28.60 8.57 6.03
CA LEU A 12 27.43 7.71 5.96
C LEU A 12 26.31 8.53 5.31
N ALA A 13 26.29 8.55 3.97
CA ALA A 13 25.09 8.92 3.25
C ALA A 13 24.07 7.81 3.51
N ILE A 14 23.14 8.05 4.45
CA ILE A 14 21.93 7.26 4.57
C ILE A 14 21.18 7.47 3.27
N ILE A 15 21.30 6.52 2.35
CA ILE A 15 20.43 6.44 1.19
C ILE A 15 19.08 6.03 1.78
N ALA A 16 18.25 7.01 2.08
CA ALA A 16 16.86 6.76 2.41
C ALA A 16 16.21 6.22 1.14
N SER A 17 16.20 4.89 0.99
CA SER A 17 15.40 4.23 -0.03
C SER A 17 13.94 4.57 0.28
N SER A 18 13.29 5.28 -0.62
CA SER A 18 11.84 5.41 -0.60
C SER A 18 11.25 4.00 -0.67
N ALA A 19 10.58 3.57 0.39
CA ALA A 19 9.81 2.35 0.37
C ALA A 19 8.65 2.56 -0.62
N PHE A 20 8.70 1.85 -1.75
CA PHE A 20 7.58 1.72 -2.65
C PHE A 20 6.75 0.52 -2.20
N ALA A 21 5.44 0.70 -2.07
CA ALA A 21 4.53 -0.40 -1.84
C ALA A 21 4.50 -1.27 -3.12
N GLU A 22 4.74 -2.57 -2.96
CA GLU A 22 4.78 -3.53 -4.06
C GLU A 22 3.36 -4.07 -4.36
N GLU A 23 2.47 -4.05 -3.36
CA GLU A 23 1.09 -4.55 -3.42
C GLU A 23 0.14 -3.58 -2.72
N VAL A 24 -1.11 -3.48 -3.20
CA VAL A 24 -2.22 -2.83 -2.49
C VAL A 24 -3.44 -3.75 -2.44
N ARG A 25 -4.06 -3.84 -1.27
CA ARG A 25 -5.23 -4.68 -1.01
C ARG A 25 -6.48 -3.84 -0.80
N VAL A 26 -7.46 -3.99 -1.68
CA VAL A 26 -8.72 -3.23 -1.69
C VAL A 26 -9.90 -4.15 -1.44
N TYR A 27 -10.82 -3.72 -0.59
CA TYR A 27 -12.11 -4.41 -0.35
C TYR A 27 -13.27 -3.46 -0.66
N ASN A 28 -14.06 -3.76 -1.68
CA ASN A 28 -15.13 -2.89 -2.18
C ASN A 28 -16.43 -3.67 -2.45
N TRP A 29 -17.49 -2.96 -2.82
CA TRP A 29 -18.75 -3.57 -3.26
C TRP A 29 -18.58 -4.38 -4.54
N SER A 30 -19.29 -5.52 -4.60
CA SER A 30 -19.46 -6.29 -5.83
C SER A 30 -20.07 -5.43 -6.94
N ASP A 31 -19.62 -5.64 -8.18
CA ASP A 31 -20.10 -4.95 -9.39
C ASP A 31 -19.99 -3.40 -9.36
N TYR A 32 -19.11 -2.83 -8.52
CA TYR A 32 -18.98 -1.38 -8.35
C TYR A 32 -17.85 -0.73 -9.15
N ILE A 33 -16.96 -1.54 -9.74
CA ILE A 33 -15.84 -1.08 -10.57
C ILE A 33 -15.77 -1.88 -11.86
N ASP A 34 -15.30 -1.23 -12.91
CA ASP A 34 -14.97 -1.90 -14.17
C ASP A 34 -13.62 -2.62 -14.04
N GLU A 35 -13.57 -3.91 -14.38
CA GLU A 35 -12.35 -4.73 -14.33
C GLU A 35 -11.23 -4.18 -15.22
N GLU A 36 -11.56 -3.46 -16.30
CA GLU A 36 -10.56 -2.82 -17.16
C GLU A 36 -9.78 -1.73 -16.41
N LEU A 37 -10.41 -1.06 -15.44
CA LEU A 37 -9.76 -0.04 -14.62
C LEU A 37 -8.79 -0.65 -13.60
N LEU A 38 -9.08 -1.87 -13.12
CA LEU A 38 -8.17 -2.61 -12.23
C LEU A 38 -6.89 -2.98 -12.97
N THR A 39 -7.03 -3.53 -14.17
CA THR A 39 -5.89 -3.88 -15.04
C THR A 39 -5.07 -2.64 -15.42
N LYS A 40 -5.77 -1.53 -15.73
CA LYS A 40 -5.12 -0.26 -16.05
C LYS A 40 -4.34 0.31 -14.87
N PHE A 41 -4.88 0.20 -13.65
CA PHE A 41 -4.18 0.65 -12.44
C PHE A 41 -2.84 -0.07 -12.27
N GLU A 42 -2.82 -1.40 -12.37
CA GLU A 42 -1.59 -2.19 -12.27
C GLU A 42 -0.58 -1.80 -13.38
N ALA A 43 -1.06 -1.64 -14.62
CA ALA A 43 -0.21 -1.27 -15.75
C ALA A 43 0.39 0.14 -15.65
N GLU A 44 -0.35 1.11 -15.10
CA GLU A 44 0.11 2.50 -14.97
C GLU A 44 1.00 2.72 -13.75
N THR A 45 0.76 1.99 -12.67
CA THR A 45 1.47 2.19 -11.39
C THR A 45 2.58 1.20 -11.15
N GLY A 46 2.49 -0.01 -11.73
CA GLY A 46 3.40 -1.12 -11.44
C GLY A 46 3.20 -1.72 -10.04
N ILE A 47 2.08 -1.43 -9.37
CA ILE A 47 1.72 -1.96 -8.05
C ILE A 47 0.80 -3.16 -8.26
N ASP A 48 1.08 -4.27 -7.60
CA ASP A 48 0.22 -5.46 -7.62
C ASP A 48 -1.10 -5.16 -6.90
N LEU A 49 -2.23 -5.55 -7.49
CA LEU A 49 -3.56 -5.27 -6.94
C LEU A 49 -4.27 -6.53 -6.50
N ILE A 50 -4.60 -6.59 -5.21
CA ILE A 50 -5.56 -7.57 -4.68
C ILE A 50 -6.89 -6.86 -4.48
N TYR A 51 -7.89 -7.27 -5.26
CA TYR A 51 -9.21 -6.70 -5.24
C TYR A 51 -10.26 -7.74 -4.82
N ASP A 52 -10.75 -7.61 -3.60
CA ASP A 52 -11.83 -8.45 -3.07
C ASP A 52 -13.15 -7.67 -3.06
N VAL A 53 -14.26 -8.41 -3.06
CA VAL A 53 -15.61 -7.83 -3.06
C VAL A 53 -16.50 -8.30 -1.91
N PHE A 54 -17.42 -7.44 -1.48
CA PHE A 54 -18.46 -7.73 -0.49
C PHE A 54 -19.84 -7.24 -0.92
N ASP A 55 -20.87 -7.84 -0.32
CA ASP A 55 -22.28 -7.58 -0.67
C ASP A 55 -23.08 -6.88 0.45
N SER A 56 -22.46 -6.63 1.61
CA SER A 56 -23.11 -5.92 2.74
C SER A 56 -22.09 -5.26 3.67
N ASN A 57 -22.51 -4.19 4.35
CA ASN A 57 -21.68 -3.53 5.36
C ASN A 57 -21.40 -4.45 6.55
N GLU A 58 -22.34 -5.33 6.91
CA GLU A 58 -22.20 -6.27 8.01
C GLU A 58 -21.04 -7.26 7.77
N VAL A 59 -20.85 -7.71 6.52
CA VAL A 59 -19.73 -8.57 6.14
C VAL A 59 -18.40 -7.82 6.24
N LEU A 60 -18.34 -6.59 5.71
CA LEU A 60 -17.17 -5.74 5.84
C LEU A 60 -16.82 -5.47 7.32
N GLU A 61 -17.80 -5.04 8.11
CA GLU A 61 -17.63 -4.70 9.52
C GLU A 61 -17.13 -5.89 10.34
N THR A 62 -17.71 -7.08 10.12
CA THR A 62 -17.26 -8.31 10.78
C THR A 62 -15.77 -8.56 10.52
N LYS A 63 -15.30 -8.35 9.29
CA LYS A 63 -13.90 -8.55 8.92
C LYS A 63 -12.96 -7.50 9.53
N LEU A 64 -13.42 -6.24 9.64
CA LEU A 64 -12.66 -5.17 10.28
C LEU A 64 -12.56 -5.36 11.80
N LEU A 65 -13.67 -5.75 12.44
CA LEU A 65 -13.74 -5.97 13.90
C LEU A 65 -12.98 -7.21 14.36
N ALA A 66 -12.83 -8.23 13.51
CA ALA A 66 -11.97 -9.37 13.78
C ALA A 66 -10.49 -8.98 13.99
N GLY A 67 -10.10 -7.77 13.55
CA GLY A 67 -8.75 -7.24 13.64
C GLY A 67 -7.84 -7.79 12.54
N GLY A 68 -6.81 -7.01 12.17
CA GLY A 68 -5.85 -7.42 11.15
C GLY A 68 -6.52 -7.75 9.80
N SER A 69 -7.46 -6.90 9.36
CA SER A 69 -8.28 -7.13 8.16
C SER A 69 -7.46 -7.47 6.91
N GLY A 70 -6.22 -6.99 6.86
CA GLY A 70 -5.29 -7.21 5.76
C GLY A 70 -5.63 -6.37 4.52
N TYR A 71 -6.45 -5.33 4.65
CA TYR A 71 -6.76 -4.40 3.56
C TYR A 71 -6.23 -3.01 3.85
N ASP A 72 -5.70 -2.36 2.82
CA ASP A 72 -5.22 -0.98 2.86
C ASP A 72 -6.35 0.01 2.62
N VAL A 73 -7.32 -0.36 1.76
CA VAL A 73 -8.46 0.48 1.39
C VAL A 73 -9.76 -0.33 1.49
N VAL A 74 -10.75 0.25 2.16
CA VAL A 74 -12.11 -0.30 2.25
C VAL A 74 -13.15 0.79 1.94
N VAL A 75 -14.30 0.40 1.38
CA VAL A 75 -15.34 1.35 0.92
C VAL A 75 -16.70 1.09 1.62
N PRO A 76 -16.82 1.39 2.93
CA PRO A 76 -18.09 1.24 3.65
C PRO A 76 -19.13 2.25 3.16
N SER A 77 -20.41 1.94 3.35
CA SER A 77 -21.47 2.95 3.24
C SER A 77 -21.56 3.78 4.53
N GLY A 78 -21.87 5.07 4.39
CA GLY A 78 -22.18 5.93 5.54
C GLY A 78 -23.63 5.75 6.02
N THR A 79 -23.81 5.81 7.33
CA THR A 79 -25.11 6.02 7.99
C THR A 79 -25.27 7.48 8.40
#